data_AF-A0A4Q3J3F6-F1
#
_entry.id   AF-A0A4Q3J3F6-F1
#
_cell.length_a   1.000
_cell.length_b   1.000
_cell.length_c   1.000
_cell.angle_alpha   90.00
_cell.angle_beta   90.00
_cell.angle_gamma   90.00
#
_symmetry.space_group_name_H-M   'P 1'
#
loop_
_entity.id
_entity.type
_entity.pdbx_description
1 polymer ?
#
loop_
_entity_poly.entity_id
_entity_poly.type
_entity_poly.pdbx_seq_one_letter_code
_entity_poly.pdbx_strand_id
1 'polypeptide(L)'
;GLGPFAGMLAIMTSDLGAFGKLFSEAIESADRKPVEGVTSVGGGKFHEIRFGLIPQVLPVIASQVLYYIESNTRSSTIIGIVGAGGIGLYLAETIRTLEWQQVSFLILLVLAAVTAIDFLSSKLRFAIIGKRAI
;
A
#
# COMPACT_ATOMS: atom_id res chain seq x y z
N GLY A 1 -12.98 -20.14 -14.80
CA GLY A 1 -12.07 -18.98 -14.77
C GLY A 1 -11.07 -19.16 -13.65
N LEU A 2 -9.89 -18.53 -13.73
CA LEU A 2 -8.74 -18.76 -12.84
C LEU A 2 -9.00 -18.47 -11.33
N GLY A 3 -10.21 -18.08 -10.94
CA GLY A 3 -10.68 -17.99 -9.57
C GLY A 3 -10.03 -16.87 -8.76
N PRO A 4 -10.48 -16.65 -7.51
CA PRO A 4 -9.95 -15.60 -6.66
C PRO A 4 -8.46 -15.73 -6.38
N PHE A 5 -7.97 -16.97 -6.35
CA PHE A 5 -6.58 -17.28 -6.10
C PHE A 5 -5.64 -16.75 -7.18
N ALA A 6 -5.98 -16.90 -8.47
CA ALA A 6 -5.14 -16.36 -9.53
C ALA A 6 -5.19 -14.83 -9.60
N GLY A 7 -6.33 -14.23 -9.25
CA GLY A 7 -6.43 -12.77 -9.09
C GLY A 7 -5.48 -12.26 -8.00
N MET A 8 -5.43 -12.93 -6.85
CA MET A 8 -4.48 -12.60 -5.79
C MET A 8 -3.02 -12.76 -6.25
N LEU A 9 -2.68 -13.87 -6.92
CA LEU A 9 -1.32 -14.09 -7.42
C LEU A 9 -0.89 -13.06 -8.47
N ALA A 10 -1.80 -12.64 -9.34
CA ALA A 10 -1.53 -11.61 -10.34
C ALA A 10 -1.21 -10.26 -9.66
N ILE A 11 -2.01 -9.86 -8.66
CA ILE A 11 -1.78 -8.64 -7.89
C ILE A 11 -0.46 -8.75 -7.12
N MET A 12 -0.23 -9.85 -6.39
CA MET A 12 1.01 -10.07 -5.63
C MET A 12 2.25 -9.99 -6.50
N THR A 13 2.23 -10.62 -7.69
CA THR A 13 3.40 -10.62 -8.59
C THR A 13 3.67 -9.21 -9.12
N SER A 14 2.61 -8.47 -9.45
CA SER A 14 2.71 -7.08 -9.90
C SER A 14 3.26 -6.17 -8.79
N ASP A 15 2.74 -6.29 -7.58
CA ASP A 15 3.16 -5.49 -6.43
C ASP A 15 4.61 -5.78 -6.02
N LEU A 16 5.03 -7.05 -6.03
CA LEU A 16 6.42 -7.43 -5.73
C LEU A 16 7.41 -6.78 -6.70
N GLY A 17 7.08 -6.75 -8.00
CA GLY A 17 7.91 -6.08 -9.00
C GLY A 17 8.02 -4.57 -8.76
N ALA A 18 6.90 -3.92 -8.41
CA ALA A 18 6.88 -2.49 -8.10
C ALA A 18 7.67 -2.17 -6.82
N PHE A 19 7.48 -2.95 -5.75
CA PHE A 19 8.19 -2.75 -4.49
C PHE A 19 9.69 -2.91 -4.63
N GLY A 20 10.17 -3.88 -5.42
CA GLY A 20 11.60 -4.05 -5.66
C GLY A 20 12.25 -2.79 -6.24
N LYS A 21 11.61 -2.17 -7.23
CA LYS A 21 12.08 -0.91 -7.81
C LYS A 21 11.99 0.25 -6.81
N LEU A 22 10.85 0.43 -6.15
CA LEU A 22 10.61 1.54 -5.22
C LEU A 22 11.55 1.48 -4.01
N PHE A 23 11.85 0.29 -3.50
CA PHE A 23 12.80 0.13 -2.40
C PHE A 23 14.22 0.42 -2.85
N SER A 24 14.60 0.03 -4.08
CA SER A 24 15.90 0.40 -4.66
C SER A 24 16.03 1.92 -4.80
N GLU A 25 15.04 2.59 -5.37
CA GLU A 25 15.01 4.05 -5.51
C GLU A 25 15.06 4.77 -4.15
N ALA A 26 14.36 4.24 -3.14
CA ALA A 26 14.38 4.79 -1.78
C ALA A 26 15.76 4.65 -1.11
N ILE A 27 16.50 3.58 -1.38
CA ILE A 27 17.87 3.38 -0.87
C ILE A 27 18.87 4.25 -1.65
N GLU A 28 18.76 4.33 -2.98
CA GLU A 28 19.66 5.12 -3.82
C GLU A 28 19.50 6.63 -3.61
N SER A 29 18.29 7.08 -3.28
CA SER A 29 18.01 8.50 -2.98
C SER A 29 18.42 8.93 -1.57
N ALA A 30 18.80 7.99 -0.69
CA ALA A 30 19.22 8.32 0.67
C ALA A 30 20.56 9.09 0.68
N ASP A 31 20.63 10.18 1.44
CA ASP A 31 21.88 10.96 1.56
C ASP A 31 22.94 10.11 2.29
N ARG A 32 24.17 10.15 1.79
CA ARG A 32 25.32 9.45 2.36
C ARG A 32 25.93 10.20 3.54
N LYS A 33 25.65 11.49 3.73
CA LYS A 33 26.22 12.28 4.85
C LYS A 33 25.94 11.69 6.24
N PRO A 34 24.72 11.20 6.56
CA PRO A 34 24.46 10.59 7.87
C PRO A 34 25.22 9.27 8.05
N VAL A 35 25.46 8.53 6.96
CA VAL A 35 26.27 7.31 6.98
C VAL A 35 27.74 7.66 7.25
N GLU A 36 28.29 8.64 6.54
CA GLU A 36 29.67 9.13 6.73
C GLU A 36 29.88 9.72 8.13
N GLY A 37 28.87 10.39 8.69
CA GLY A 37 28.88 10.88 10.07
C GLY A 37 29.03 9.76 11.11
N VAL A 38 28.36 8.63 10.90
CA VAL A 38 28.48 7.44 11.76
C VAL A 38 29.85 6.79 11.63
N THR A 39 30.40 6.70 10.41
CA THR A 39 31.77 6.20 10.20
C THR A 39 32.82 7.11 10.84
N SER A 40 32.61 8.44 10.79
CA SER A 40 33.56 9.45 11.30
C SER A 40 33.75 9.40 12.82
N VAL A 41 32.75 8.88 13.56
CA VAL A 41 32.84 8.65 15.01
C VAL A 41 33.32 7.24 15.38
N GLY A 42 33.84 6.48 14.41
CA GLY A 42 34.35 5.12 14.60
C GLY A 42 33.28 4.03 14.49
N GLY A 43 32.09 4.34 13.98
CA GLY A 43 31.01 3.36 13.77
C GLY A 43 31.34 2.37 12.66
N GLY A 44 31.12 1.07 12.91
CA GLY A 44 31.24 0.03 11.90
C GLY A 44 30.02 -0.07 10.96
N LYS A 45 30.10 -0.94 9.95
CA LYS A 45 29.06 -1.12 8.90
C LYS A 45 27.63 -1.37 9.44
N PHE A 46 27.50 -2.06 10.56
CA PHE A 46 26.18 -2.28 11.19
C PHE A 46 25.57 -1.00 11.77
N HIS A 47 26.41 -0.09 12.26
CA HIS A 47 25.96 1.20 12.80
C HIS A 47 25.56 2.13 11.66
N GLU A 48 26.32 2.13 10.56
CA GLU A 48 26.01 2.88 9.34
C GLU A 48 24.61 2.55 8.79
N ILE A 49 24.28 1.26 8.69
CA ILE A 49 22.96 0.83 8.21
C ILE A 49 21.86 1.23 9.19
N ARG A 50 22.06 0.95 10.48
CA ARG A 50 21.00 1.13 11.50
C ARG A 50 20.72 2.60 11.82
N PHE A 51 21.75 3.44 11.86
CA PHE A 51 21.64 4.83 12.30
C PHE A 51 21.82 5.85 11.16
N GLY A 52 22.46 5.46 10.07
CA GLY A 52 22.58 6.30 8.88
C GLY A 52 21.47 6.05 7.86
N LEU A 53 21.27 4.81 7.44
CA LEU A 53 20.41 4.48 6.30
C LEU A 53 18.93 4.21 6.68
N ILE A 54 18.69 3.28 7.58
CA ILE A 54 17.33 2.85 7.98
C ILE A 54 16.41 4.01 8.39
N PRO A 55 16.80 4.95 9.25
CA PRO A 55 15.89 6.02 9.68
C PRO A 55 15.45 6.95 8.54
N GLN A 56 16.23 7.05 7.46
CA GLN A 56 15.89 7.86 6.28
C GLN A 56 15.00 7.11 5.28
N VAL A 57 15.29 5.82 5.06
CA VAL A 57 14.60 4.99 4.07
C VAL A 57 13.26 4.46 4.59
N LEU A 58 13.17 4.17 5.90
CA LEU A 58 11.99 3.57 6.52
C LEU A 58 10.71 4.41 6.37
N PRO A 59 10.70 5.74 6.57
CA PRO A 59 9.51 6.56 6.36
C PRO A 59 9.04 6.55 4.90
N VAL A 60 9.98 6.50 3.94
CA VAL A 60 9.68 6.46 2.50
C VAL A 60 9.04 5.12 2.12
N ILE A 61 9.67 4.02 2.53
CA ILE A 61 9.13 2.67 2.31
C ILE A 61 7.75 2.52 2.96
N ALA A 62 7.59 2.95 4.21
CA ALA A 62 6.30 2.88 4.91
C ALA A 62 5.21 3.68 4.19
N SER A 63 5.55 4.86 3.66
CA SER A 63 4.61 5.67 2.88
C SER A 63 4.18 4.99 1.58
N GLN A 64 5.12 4.36 0.87
CA GLN A 64 4.84 3.60 -0.36
C GLN A 64 3.94 2.38 -0.07
N VAL A 65 4.24 1.62 0.98
CA VAL A 65 3.42 0.45 1.37
C VAL A 65 2.00 0.88 1.75
N LEU A 66 1.84 1.94 2.54
CA LEU A 66 0.52 2.45 2.90
C LEU A 66 -0.28 2.91 1.67
N TYR A 67 0.38 3.60 0.73
CA TYR A 67 -0.24 4.01 -0.53
C TYR A 67 -0.71 2.80 -1.36
N TYR A 68 0.12 1.76 -1.48
CA TYR A 68 -0.26 0.55 -2.20
C TYR A 68 -1.41 -0.20 -1.52
N ILE A 69 -1.45 -0.26 -0.18
CA ILE A 69 -2.59 -0.85 0.54
C ILE A 69 -3.89 -0.10 0.25
N GLU A 70 -3.86 1.24 0.28
CA GLU A 70 -5.02 2.08 -0.03
C GLU A 70 -5.48 1.88 -1.49
N SER A 71 -4.53 1.97 -2.43
CA SER A 71 -4.76 1.80 -3.86
C SER A 71 -5.31 0.41 -4.20
N ASN A 72 -4.72 -0.64 -3.62
CA ASN A 72 -5.12 -2.02 -3.86
C ASN A 72 -6.48 -2.32 -3.26
N THR A 73 -6.83 -1.73 -2.11
CA THR A 73 -8.17 -1.90 -1.53
C THR A 73 -9.24 -1.29 -2.44
N ARG A 74 -9.01 -0.08 -2.95
CA ARG A 74 -9.90 0.57 -3.93
C ARG A 74 -10.03 -0.25 -5.21
N SER A 75 -8.88 -0.68 -5.76
CA SER A 75 -8.81 -1.43 -7.02
C SER A 75 -9.44 -2.82 -6.89
N SER A 76 -9.34 -3.48 -5.72
CA SER A 76 -9.92 -4.81 -5.48
C SER A 76 -11.43 -4.85 -5.66
N THR A 77 -12.14 -3.75 -5.35
CA THR A 77 -13.59 -3.71 -5.53
C THR A 77 -13.95 -3.66 -7.02
N ILE A 78 -13.19 -2.90 -7.81
CA ILE A 78 -13.35 -2.80 -9.26
C ILE A 78 -12.97 -4.12 -9.94
N ILE A 79 -11.83 -4.69 -9.57
CA ILE A 79 -11.30 -5.94 -10.12
C ILE A 79 -12.16 -7.16 -9.71
N GLY A 80 -12.83 -7.09 -8.56
CA GLY A 80 -13.79 -8.11 -8.14
C GLY A 80 -14.98 -8.26 -9.10
N ILE A 81 -15.43 -7.16 -9.72
CA ILE A 81 -16.55 -7.16 -10.70
C ILE A 81 -16.18 -7.95 -11.96
N VAL A 82 -14.91 -7.90 -12.40
CA VAL A 82 -14.41 -8.60 -13.59
C VAL A 82 -14.09 -10.09 -13.35
N GLY A 83 -14.39 -10.62 -12.16
CA GLY A 83 -14.32 -12.06 -11.87
C GLY A 83 -13.08 -12.52 -11.11
N ALA A 84 -12.29 -11.60 -10.55
CA ALA A 84 -11.16 -11.92 -9.68
C ALA A 84 -11.57 -12.32 -8.24
N GLY A 85 -12.88 -12.43 -7.94
CA GLY A 85 -13.39 -12.77 -6.61
C GLY A 85 -13.57 -11.58 -5.67
N GLY A 86 -14.10 -11.84 -4.46
CA GLY A 86 -14.30 -10.82 -3.42
C GLY A 86 -15.65 -10.09 -3.50
N ILE A 87 -15.74 -8.90 -2.88
CA ILE A 87 -16.98 -8.11 -2.79
C ILE A 87 -17.52 -7.71 -4.17
N GLY A 88 -16.64 -7.42 -5.14
CA GLY A 88 -17.05 -7.08 -6.50
C GLY A 88 -17.71 -8.25 -7.25
N LEU A 89 -17.35 -9.49 -6.94
CA LEU A 89 -17.99 -10.68 -7.52
C LEU A 89 -19.43 -10.81 -7.00
N TYR A 90 -19.63 -10.61 -5.70
CA TYR A 90 -20.96 -10.54 -5.08
C TYR A 90 -21.78 -9.41 -5.70
N LEU A 91 -21.20 -8.21 -5.88
CA LEU A 91 -21.88 -7.09 -6.52
C LEU A 91 -22.35 -7.43 -7.94
N ALA A 92 -21.49 -8.06 -8.75
CA ALA A 92 -21.82 -8.48 -10.11
C ALA A 92 -22.93 -9.55 -10.15
N GLU A 93 -22.92 -10.49 -9.19
CA GLU A 93 -23.97 -11.50 -9.04
C GLU A 93 -25.32 -10.86 -8.67
N THR A 94 -25.33 -9.94 -7.70
CA THR A 94 -26.54 -9.24 -7.26
C THR A 94 -27.12 -8.33 -8.35
N ILE A 95 -26.27 -7.70 -9.18
CA ILE A 95 -26.72 -6.95 -10.37
C ILE A 95 -27.38 -7.90 -11.38
N ARG A 96 -26.78 -9.08 -11.61
CA ARG A 96 -27.30 -10.09 -12.53
C ARG A 96 -28.64 -10.67 -12.08
N THR A 97 -28.87 -10.78 -10.76
CA THR A 97 -30.16 -11.19 -10.19
C THR A 97 -31.18 -10.04 -10.07
N LEU A 98 -30.84 -8.83 -10.52
CA LEU A 98 -31.68 -7.62 -10.47
C LEU A 98 -32.12 -7.24 -9.04
N GLU A 99 -31.33 -7.64 -8.03
CA GLU A 99 -31.58 -7.38 -6.61
C GLU A 99 -31.09 -5.98 -6.22
N TRP A 100 -31.73 -4.93 -6.76
CA TRP A 100 -31.27 -3.53 -6.65
C TRP A 100 -31.09 -3.05 -5.20
N GLN A 101 -31.86 -3.59 -4.25
CA GLN A 101 -31.71 -3.27 -2.84
C GLN A 101 -30.37 -3.76 -2.28
N GLN A 102 -29.99 -4.99 -2.61
CA GLN A 102 -28.70 -5.56 -2.21
C GLN A 102 -27.54 -4.88 -2.94
N VAL A 103 -27.71 -4.49 -4.22
CA VAL A 103 -26.71 -3.71 -4.98
C VAL A 103 -26.41 -2.39 -4.26
N SER A 104 -27.45 -1.62 -3.94
CA SER A 104 -27.28 -0.32 -3.28
C SER A 104 -26.65 -0.44 -1.88
N PHE A 105 -26.98 -1.49 -1.13
CA PHE A 105 -26.33 -1.78 0.15
C PHE A 105 -24.83 -2.09 -0.01
N LEU A 106 -24.47 -2.96 -0.96
CA LEU A 106 -23.06 -3.30 -1.23
C LEU A 106 -22.24 -2.09 -1.67
N ILE A 107 -22.81 -1.20 -2.49
CA ILE A 107 -22.16 0.06 -2.89
C ILE A 107 -21.89 0.94 -1.66
N LEU A 108 -22.87 1.11 -0.77
CA LEU A 108 -22.70 1.89 0.45
C LEU A 108 -21.67 1.27 1.40
N LEU A 109 -21.68 -0.06 1.54
CA LEU A 109 -20.72 -0.80 2.36
C LEU A 109 -19.29 -0.59 1.87
N VAL A 110 -19.06 -0.72 0.56
CA VAL A 110 -17.76 -0.46 -0.07
C VAL A 110 -17.33 0.97 0.18
N LEU A 111 -18.22 1.94 -0.04
CA LEU A 111 -17.92 3.36 0.15
C LEU A 111 -17.52 3.66 1.59
N ALA A 112 -18.23 3.08 2.57
CA ALA A 112 -17.90 3.20 3.98
C ALA A 112 -16.54 2.56 4.32
N ALA A 113 -16.26 1.37 3.79
CA ALA A 113 -14.98 0.68 4.00
C ALA A 113 -13.80 1.45 3.40
N VAL A 114 -13.91 1.93 2.16
CA VAL A 114 -12.89 2.75 1.52
C VAL A 114 -12.66 4.04 2.31
N THR A 115 -13.73 4.72 2.73
CA THR A 115 -13.62 5.94 3.54
C THR A 115 -12.93 5.68 4.88
N ALA A 116 -13.23 4.56 5.55
CA ALA A 116 -12.60 4.18 6.81
C ALA A 116 -11.10 3.91 6.64
N ILE A 117 -10.72 3.23 5.53
CA ILE A 117 -9.32 2.96 5.20
C ILE A 117 -8.59 4.26 4.85
N ASP A 118 -9.16 5.12 4.00
CA ASP A 118 -8.58 6.43 3.66
C ASP A 118 -8.36 7.28 4.93
N PHE A 119 -9.31 7.26 5.88
CA PHE A 119 -9.18 7.97 7.14
C PHE A 119 -8.05 7.40 8.02
N LEU A 120 -7.94 6.07 8.11
CA LEU A 120 -6.91 5.41 8.89
C LEU A 120 -5.51 5.59 8.26
N SER A 121 -5.41 5.45 6.93
CA SER A 121 -4.21 5.69 6.14
C SER A 121 -3.75 7.15 6.26
N SER A 122 -4.68 8.11 6.20
CA SER A 122 -4.38 9.52 6.42
C SER A 122 -3.84 9.76 7.83
N LYS A 123 -4.48 9.20 8.87
CA LYS A 123 -3.97 9.28 10.24
C LYS A 123 -2.58 8.66 10.41
N LEU A 124 -2.34 7.48 9.85
CA LEU A 124 -1.02 6.83 9.91
C LEU A 124 0.04 7.66 9.16
N ARG A 125 -0.31 8.19 7.98
CA ARG A 125 0.57 9.08 7.22
C ARG A 125 0.93 10.33 8.02
N PHE A 126 -0.03 10.96 8.68
CA PHE A 126 0.22 12.10 9.57
C PHE A 126 1.08 11.73 10.79
N ALA A 127 0.91 10.53 11.35
CA ALA A 127 1.67 10.06 12.49
C ALA A 127 3.13 9.69 12.14
N ILE A 128 3.37 9.11 10.96
CA ILE A 128 4.70 8.67 10.51
C ILE A 128 5.50 9.81 9.89
N ILE A 129 4.86 10.69 9.12
CA ILE A 129 5.57 11.76 8.39
C ILE A 129 5.81 12.99 9.27
N GLY A 130 5.04 13.16 10.35
CA GLY A 130 4.96 14.44 11.06
C GLY A 130 4.45 15.54 10.12
N LYS A 131 4.00 16.68 10.66
CA LYS A 131 3.72 17.83 9.79
C LYS A 131 5.04 18.23 9.10
N ARG A 132 5.24 17.82 7.85
CA ARG A 132 6.07 18.62 6.94
C ARG A 132 5.32 19.93 6.79
N ALA A 133 5.67 20.87 7.66
CA ALA A 133 5.32 22.27 7.52
C ALA A 133 5.82 22.68 6.14
N ILE A 134 4.87 23.03 5.28
CA ILE A 134 5.12 23.84 4.08
C ILE A 134 5.41 25.25 4.57
#